data_AF-A0A356X2N9-F1
#
_entry.id   AF-A0A356X2N9-F1
#
_cell.length_a   1.000
_cell.length_b   1.000
_cell.length_c   1.000
_cell.angle_alpha   90.00
_cell.angle_beta   90.00
_cell.angle_gamma   90.00
#
_symmetry.space_group_name_H-M   'P 1'
#
loop_
_entity.id
_entity.type
_entity.pdbx_description
1 polymer ?
#
loop_
_entity_poly.entity_id
_entity_poly.type
_entity_poly.pdbx_seq_one_letter_code
_entity_poly.pdbx_strand_id
1 'polypeptide(L)'
;MSRTPKNFVGLHAHDGFSTFDGLDYPQDHIDFVIENGMNALAITNHGHMNSFAHAYLHSQKVNKSGTPFKFIPGCEMYVHPDLQVWQAQYDLARANKKGDDVEIARLKDLLKELDALASSDDNVAESDTDDAGLTVENEEETKSGKFYDPVKRRHHLVVLPKTSVGLQRLFHLVSRGYKEGFYRFPRVDYNMIREAAEGGHIILSTACL
;
A
#
# COMPACT_ATOMS: atom_id res chain seq x y z
N MET A 1 -4.17 38.31 -4.68
CA MET A 1 -3.33 37.44 -5.54
C MET A 1 -4.21 36.34 -6.10
N SER A 2 -4.16 36.09 -7.42
CA SER A 2 -4.81 34.93 -8.04
C SER A 2 -4.33 33.65 -7.33
N ARG A 3 -5.23 32.94 -6.66
CA ARG A 3 -4.93 31.68 -5.95
C ARG A 3 -4.83 30.47 -6.89
N THR A 4 -5.03 30.66 -8.19
CA THR A 4 -4.95 29.57 -9.17
C THR A 4 -3.52 29.05 -9.25
N PRO A 5 -3.26 27.77 -8.92
CA PRO A 5 -1.96 27.15 -9.10
C PRO A 5 -1.54 27.26 -10.56
N LYS A 6 -0.31 27.72 -10.80
CA LYS A 6 0.25 27.78 -12.17
C LYS A 6 0.75 26.42 -12.66
N ASN A 7 1.06 25.52 -11.71
CA ASN A 7 1.64 24.21 -11.96
C ASN A 7 0.82 23.15 -11.22
N PHE A 8 0.75 21.96 -11.81
CA PHE A 8 0.21 20.76 -11.19
C PHE A 8 1.31 19.70 -11.10
N VAL A 9 1.27 18.88 -10.04
CA VAL A 9 2.17 17.74 -9.83
C VAL A 9 1.31 16.59 -9.31
N GLY A 10 1.28 15.48 -10.04
CA GLY A 10 0.66 14.25 -9.59
C GLY A 10 1.50 13.63 -8.48
N LEU A 11 0.91 13.46 -7.29
CA LEU A 11 1.56 12.84 -6.13
C LEU A 11 1.09 11.40 -5.87
N HIS A 12 0.22 10.90 -6.73
CA HIS A 12 -0.31 9.55 -6.70
C HIS A 12 -0.56 9.11 -8.14
N ALA A 13 0.15 8.09 -8.60
CA ALA A 13 0.03 7.55 -9.95
C ALA A 13 0.55 6.11 -9.99
N HIS A 14 -0.03 5.32 -10.87
CA HIS A 14 0.32 3.92 -11.11
C HIS A 14 0.84 3.76 -12.52
N ASP A 15 1.94 3.03 -12.66
CA ASP A 15 2.47 2.60 -13.96
C ASP A 15 2.20 1.10 -14.15
N GLY A 16 2.58 0.56 -15.31
CA GLY A 16 2.38 -0.85 -15.67
C GLY A 16 3.05 -1.88 -14.75
N PHE A 17 3.86 -1.48 -13.76
CA PHE A 17 4.33 -2.38 -12.72
C PHE A 17 3.26 -2.66 -11.67
N SER A 18 2.25 -1.80 -11.48
CA SER A 18 1.01 -2.17 -10.77
C SER A 18 0.23 -3.17 -11.63
N THR A 19 0.69 -4.42 -11.66
CA THR A 19 0.20 -5.46 -12.58
C THR A 19 -1.31 -5.65 -12.47
N PHE A 20 -1.97 -5.82 -13.62
CA PHE A 20 -3.43 -5.96 -13.74
C PHE A 20 -4.25 -4.71 -13.39
N ASP A 21 -3.60 -3.55 -13.18
CA ASP A 21 -4.27 -2.27 -12.93
C ASP A 21 -3.62 -1.15 -13.76
N GLY A 22 -2.35 -0.82 -13.48
CA GLY A 22 -1.62 0.22 -14.17
C GLY A 22 -1.28 -0.11 -15.63
N LEU A 23 -1.16 0.94 -16.45
CA LEU A 23 -0.83 0.86 -17.88
C LEU A 23 0.47 1.62 -18.17
N ASP A 24 1.12 1.26 -19.29
CA ASP A 24 2.34 1.88 -19.82
C ASP A 24 3.57 1.85 -18.90
N TYR A 25 4.76 2.13 -19.45
CA TYR A 25 5.99 2.10 -18.66
C TYR A 25 6.21 3.41 -17.89
N PRO A 26 6.93 3.42 -16.76
CA PRO A 26 7.22 4.64 -16.00
C PRO A 26 7.87 5.75 -16.84
N GLN A 27 8.60 5.41 -17.90
CA GLN A 27 9.18 6.37 -18.83
C GLN A 27 8.11 7.12 -19.62
N ASP A 28 7.10 6.39 -20.12
CA ASP A 28 6.00 6.95 -20.91
C ASP A 28 5.19 7.94 -20.05
N HIS A 29 4.97 7.60 -18.78
CA HIS A 29 4.34 8.50 -17.80
C HIS A 29 5.16 9.78 -17.58
N ILE A 30 6.48 9.66 -17.42
CA ILE A 30 7.38 10.81 -17.24
C ILE A 30 7.37 11.70 -18.48
N ASP A 31 7.48 11.10 -19.68
CA ASP A 31 7.51 11.84 -20.94
C ASP A 31 6.17 12.57 -21.17
N PHE A 32 5.05 11.88 -20.91
CA PHE A 32 3.71 12.47 -21.00
C PHE A 32 3.54 13.69 -20.10
N VAL A 33 3.94 13.62 -18.82
CA VAL A 33 3.78 14.78 -17.92
C VAL A 33 4.69 15.94 -18.31
N ILE A 34 5.89 15.68 -18.87
CA ILE A 34 6.80 16.70 -19.38
C ILE A 34 6.18 17.41 -20.59
N GLU A 35 5.63 16.65 -21.54
CA GLU A 35 4.93 17.18 -22.71
C GLU A 35 3.75 18.08 -22.33
N ASN A 36 3.11 17.79 -21.19
CA ASN A 36 2.02 18.58 -20.62
C ASN A 36 2.48 19.73 -19.70
N GLY A 37 3.78 20.05 -19.69
CA GLY A 37 4.35 21.20 -18.97
C GLY A 37 4.55 20.98 -17.47
N MET A 38 4.44 19.75 -16.99
CA MET A 38 4.76 19.40 -15.60
C MET A 38 6.26 19.11 -15.48
N ASN A 39 6.82 19.38 -14.30
CA ASN A 39 8.24 19.19 -14.02
C ASN A 39 8.50 18.21 -12.88
N ALA A 40 7.47 17.50 -12.43
CA ALA A 40 7.58 16.48 -11.40
C ALA A 40 6.43 15.47 -11.49
N LEU A 41 6.69 14.24 -11.04
CA LEU A 41 5.69 13.18 -10.91
C LEU A 41 6.08 12.25 -9.76
N ALA A 42 5.11 11.86 -8.95
CA ALA A 42 5.25 10.72 -8.07
C ALA A 42 4.68 9.45 -8.72
N ILE A 43 5.38 8.34 -8.55
CA ILE A 43 4.89 7.00 -8.91
C ILE A 43 4.73 6.24 -7.60
N THR A 44 3.54 5.73 -7.35
CA THR A 44 3.07 5.16 -6.09
C THR A 44 2.39 3.82 -6.35
N ASN A 45 3.10 2.89 -6.98
CA ASN A 45 2.55 1.58 -7.31
C ASN A 45 2.07 0.81 -6.07
N HIS A 46 1.17 -0.12 -6.35
CA HIS A 46 0.49 -1.01 -5.42
C HIS A 46 1.44 -1.93 -4.64
N GLY A 47 1.69 -1.58 -3.37
CA GLY A 47 2.45 -2.37 -2.41
C GLY A 47 3.94 -2.57 -2.72
N HIS A 48 4.48 -1.96 -3.78
CA HIS A 48 5.87 -2.15 -4.18
C HIS A 48 6.46 -0.96 -4.93
N MET A 49 7.79 -0.98 -5.12
CA MET A 49 8.53 0.06 -5.85
C MET A 49 9.37 -0.50 -7.00
N ASN A 50 8.91 -1.56 -7.67
CA ASN A 50 9.68 -2.28 -8.70
C ASN A 50 10.04 -1.39 -9.91
N SER A 51 9.21 -0.40 -10.24
CA SER A 51 9.48 0.56 -11.32
C SER A 51 10.51 1.63 -10.96
N PHE A 52 10.96 1.71 -9.70
CA PHE A 52 11.86 2.77 -9.20
C PHE A 52 13.11 2.96 -10.05
N ALA A 53 13.81 1.86 -10.38
CA ALA A 53 15.06 1.95 -11.13
C ALA A 53 14.82 2.48 -12.55
N HIS A 54 13.74 2.06 -13.19
CA HIS A 54 13.34 2.51 -14.53
C HIS A 54 13.01 4.01 -14.54
N ALA A 55 12.14 4.45 -13.62
CA ALA A 55 11.77 5.85 -13.47
C ALA A 55 12.97 6.74 -13.10
N TYR A 56 13.79 6.29 -12.15
CA TYR A 56 14.98 7.02 -11.71
C TYR A 56 15.98 7.22 -12.85
N LEU A 57 16.38 6.15 -13.53
CA LEU A 57 17.35 6.24 -14.62
C LEU A 57 16.85 7.11 -15.78
N HIS A 58 15.56 7.04 -16.10
CA HIS A 58 14.96 7.89 -17.12
C HIS A 58 14.93 9.37 -16.71
N SER A 59 14.51 9.67 -15.48
CA SER A 59 14.56 11.04 -14.95
C SER A 59 15.97 11.63 -14.97
N GLN A 60 17.00 10.81 -14.72
CA GLN A 60 18.40 11.24 -14.82
C GLN A 60 18.79 11.56 -16.27
N LYS A 61 18.32 10.76 -17.23
CA LYS A 61 18.55 11.00 -18.66
C LYS A 61 17.89 12.29 -19.13
N VAL A 62 16.63 12.52 -18.76
CA VAL A 62 15.88 13.75 -19.06
C VAL A 62 16.57 14.99 -18.47
N ASN A 63 17.02 14.93 -17.22
CA ASN A 63 17.73 16.05 -16.61
C ASN A 63 19.06 16.36 -17.33
N LYS A 64 19.79 15.31 -17.78
CA LYS A 64 21.02 15.47 -18.55
C LYS A 64 20.80 16.11 -19.93
N SER A 65 19.61 15.99 -20.52
CA SER A 65 19.28 16.65 -21.79
C SER A 65 18.89 18.13 -21.62
N GLY A 66 18.88 18.64 -20.40
CA GLY A 66 18.56 20.04 -20.09
C GLY A 66 17.09 20.29 -19.75
N THR A 67 16.28 19.23 -19.60
CA THR A 67 14.88 19.34 -19.16
C THR A 67 14.79 19.12 -17.65
N PRO A 68 14.49 20.14 -16.84
CA PRO A 68 14.40 19.98 -15.38
C PRO A 68 13.19 19.12 -15.01
N PHE A 69 13.44 17.96 -14.39
CA PHE A 69 12.38 17.05 -13.96
C PHE A 69 12.68 16.41 -12.60
N LYS A 70 11.69 16.38 -11.72
CA LYS A 70 11.79 15.76 -10.40
C LYS A 70 10.93 14.51 -10.30
N PHE A 71 11.58 13.35 -10.36
CA PHE A 71 10.94 12.09 -9.97
C PHE A 71 10.78 12.01 -8.45
N ILE A 72 9.57 11.66 -7.99
CA ILE A 72 9.24 11.46 -6.58
C ILE A 72 8.91 9.97 -6.39
N PRO A 73 9.83 9.17 -5.83
CA PRO A 73 9.53 7.76 -5.59
C PRO A 73 8.50 7.64 -4.48
N GLY A 74 7.51 6.76 -4.62
CA GLY A 74 6.48 6.53 -3.61
C GLY A 74 5.95 5.11 -3.64
N CYS A 75 4.98 4.82 -2.77
CA CYS A 75 4.28 3.55 -2.74
C CYS A 75 2.86 3.76 -2.23
N GLU A 76 1.87 3.14 -2.88
CA GLU A 76 0.54 2.96 -2.29
C GLU A 76 0.55 1.67 -1.48
N MET A 77 0.63 1.80 -0.17
CA MET A 77 0.79 0.65 0.73
C MET A 77 -0.56 0.02 1.04
N TYR A 78 -0.60 -1.31 1.10
CA TYR A 78 -1.70 -2.03 1.75
C TYR A 78 -1.51 -1.96 3.26
N VAL A 79 -2.56 -1.55 3.97
CA VAL A 79 -2.51 -1.33 5.40
C VAL A 79 -3.59 -2.15 6.09
N HIS A 80 -3.18 -2.88 7.12
CA HIS A 80 -4.08 -3.44 8.12
C HIS A 80 -3.85 -2.69 9.44
N PRO A 81 -4.87 -2.41 10.28
CA PRO A 81 -4.63 -1.70 11.54
C PRO A 81 -3.56 -2.34 12.43
N ASP A 82 -3.55 -3.68 12.50
CA ASP A 82 -2.60 -4.47 13.29
C ASP A 82 -2.32 -5.83 12.61
N LEU A 83 -1.06 -6.13 12.27
CA LEU A 83 -0.72 -7.41 11.62
C LEU A 83 -0.87 -8.63 12.53
N GLN A 84 -0.79 -8.48 13.86
CA GLN A 84 -0.97 -9.59 14.79
C GLN A 84 -2.42 -10.07 14.80
N VAL A 85 -3.35 -9.12 14.82
CA VAL A 85 -4.80 -9.39 14.69
C VAL A 85 -5.07 -10.10 13.37
N TRP A 86 -4.55 -9.55 12.27
CA TRP A 86 -4.73 -10.14 10.95
C TRP A 86 -4.18 -11.58 10.87
N GLN A 87 -2.98 -11.81 11.40
CA GLN A 87 -2.35 -13.13 11.38
C GLN A 87 -3.17 -14.15 12.18
N ALA A 88 -3.67 -13.77 13.36
CA ALA A 88 -4.54 -14.62 14.16
C ALA A 88 -5.86 -14.94 13.45
N GLN A 89 -6.47 -13.97 12.75
CA GLN A 89 -7.66 -14.20 11.91
C GLN A 89 -7.37 -15.15 10.74
N TYR A 90 -6.23 -14.98 10.07
CA TYR A 90 -5.81 -15.87 8.99
C TYR A 90 -5.59 -17.31 9.45
N ASP A 91 -4.89 -17.50 10.57
CA ASP A 91 -4.65 -18.83 11.13
C ASP A 91 -5.96 -19.46 11.65
N LEU A 92 -6.90 -18.65 12.16
CA LEU A 92 -8.22 -19.13 12.57
C LEU A 92 -9.01 -19.66 11.37
N ALA A 93 -9.03 -18.92 10.25
CA ALA A 93 -9.67 -19.36 9.02
C ALA A 93 -9.06 -20.69 8.51
N ARG A 94 -7.75 -20.86 8.62
CA ARG A 94 -7.06 -22.12 8.27
C ARG A 94 -7.39 -23.26 9.22
N ALA A 95 -7.48 -22.99 10.53
CA ALA A 95 -7.83 -23.99 11.53
C ALA A 95 -9.29 -24.46 11.35
N ASN A 96 -10.21 -23.54 11.08
CA ASN A 96 -11.60 -23.85 10.72
C ASN A 96 -11.69 -24.76 9.50
N LYS A 97 -10.95 -24.44 8.41
CA LYS A 97 -10.89 -25.29 7.21
C LYS A 97 -10.34 -26.70 7.48
N LYS A 98 -9.51 -26.86 8.50
CA LYS A 98 -8.93 -28.15 8.90
C LYS A 98 -9.76 -28.91 9.94
N GLY A 99 -10.70 -28.25 10.62
CA GLY A 99 -11.44 -28.80 11.75
C GLY A 99 -10.58 -29.03 13.01
N ASP A 100 -9.60 -28.15 13.27
CA ASP A 100 -8.72 -28.25 14.45
C ASP A 100 -9.32 -27.50 15.65
N ASP A 101 -10.24 -28.14 16.38
CA ASP A 101 -11.01 -27.52 17.47
C ASP A 101 -10.13 -26.94 18.59
N VAL A 102 -8.96 -27.54 18.86
CA VAL A 102 -8.03 -27.07 19.89
C VAL A 102 -7.40 -25.75 19.47
N GLU A 103 -6.92 -25.68 18.24
CA GLU A 103 -6.31 -24.46 17.70
C GLU A 103 -7.34 -23.35 17.49
N ILE A 104 -8.55 -23.70 17.06
CA ILE A 104 -9.67 -22.75 16.95
C ILE A 104 -9.96 -22.08 18.29
N ALA A 105 -10.04 -22.85 19.38
CA ALA A 105 -10.27 -22.30 20.72
C ALA A 105 -9.14 -21.36 21.15
N ARG A 106 -7.88 -21.79 20.96
CA ARG A 106 -6.68 -21.00 21.29
C ARG A 106 -6.66 -19.65 20.56
N LEU A 107 -6.92 -19.66 19.26
CA LEU A 107 -6.90 -18.46 18.43
C LEU A 107 -8.05 -17.50 18.73
N LYS A 108 -9.24 -18.03 19.06
CA LYS A 108 -10.36 -17.21 19.53
C LYS A 108 -10.06 -16.48 20.83
N ASP A 109 -9.36 -17.12 21.76
CA ASP A 109 -8.97 -16.47 23.01
C ASP A 109 -7.87 -15.42 22.78
N LEU A 110 -6.86 -15.72 21.95
CA LEU A 110 -5.85 -14.74 21.53
C LEU A 110 -6.46 -13.50 20.88
N LEU A 111 -7.46 -13.68 19.99
CA LEU A 111 -8.13 -12.55 19.34
C LEU A 111 -8.88 -11.66 20.34
N LYS A 112 -9.54 -12.24 21.35
CA LYS A 112 -10.19 -11.44 22.42
C LYS A 112 -9.17 -10.61 23.20
N GLU A 113 -7.99 -11.17 23.46
CA GLU A 113 -6.91 -10.45 24.15
C GLU A 113 -6.38 -9.28 23.30
N LEU A 114 -6.20 -9.50 22.00
CA LEU A 114 -5.75 -8.46 21.06
C LEU A 114 -6.82 -7.38 20.84
N ASP A 115 -8.10 -7.75 20.72
CA ASP A 115 -9.21 -6.80 20.56
C ASP A 115 -9.39 -5.92 21.80
N ALA A 116 -9.12 -6.43 23.00
CA ALA A 116 -9.16 -5.65 24.23
C ALA A 116 -8.09 -4.53 24.30
N LEU A 117 -7.07 -4.60 23.44
CA LEU A 117 -6.00 -3.61 23.31
C LEU A 117 -6.21 -2.64 22.14
N ALA A 118 -7.10 -2.96 21.20
CA ALA A 118 -7.43 -2.11 20.06
C ALA A 118 -8.56 -1.14 20.42
N SER A 119 -8.34 0.17 20.23
CA SER A 119 -9.40 1.18 20.37
C SER A 119 -10.51 0.89 19.36
N SER A 120 -11.69 0.56 19.89
CA SER A 120 -12.91 0.22 19.16
C SER A 120 -13.35 1.31 18.19
N ASP A 121 -13.34 0.99 16.90
CA ASP A 121 -14.39 1.37 15.96
C ASP A 121 -14.21 0.46 14.75
N ASP A 122 -15.17 -0.45 14.55
CA ASP A 122 -15.54 -1.11 13.28
C ASP A 122 -16.18 -2.46 13.62
N ASN A 123 -17.51 -2.46 13.81
CA ASN A 123 -18.29 -3.70 13.92
C ASN A 123 -18.28 -4.43 12.60
N VAL A 124 -18.03 -5.74 12.61
CA VAL A 124 -18.06 -6.53 11.38
C VAL A 124 -18.78 -7.86 11.50
N ALA A 125 -19.56 -8.19 10.47
CA ALA A 125 -20.23 -9.47 10.28
C ALA A 125 -19.42 -10.35 9.31
N GLU A 126 -19.29 -11.63 9.65
CA GLU A 126 -18.52 -12.63 8.90
C GLU A 126 -19.22 -13.06 7.59
N SER A 127 -18.44 -13.31 6.54
CA SER A 127 -18.91 -14.05 5.37
C SER A 127 -17.82 -14.96 4.79
N ASP A 128 -18.19 -16.18 4.43
CA ASP A 128 -17.32 -17.16 3.76
C ASP A 128 -17.42 -17.00 2.23
N THR A 129 -16.35 -16.55 1.59
CA THR A 129 -16.21 -16.68 0.13
C THR A 129 -14.80 -17.16 -0.25
N ASP A 130 -14.73 -18.39 -0.76
CA ASP A 130 -13.54 -18.93 -1.42
C ASP A 130 -13.45 -18.33 -2.84
N ASP A 131 -12.39 -17.56 -3.10
CA ASP A 131 -12.04 -17.10 -4.44
C ASP A 131 -10.62 -17.58 -4.77
N ALA A 132 -10.51 -18.36 -5.83
CA ALA A 132 -9.27 -18.88 -6.39
C ALA A 132 -9.04 -18.21 -7.76
N GLY A 133 -8.93 -16.88 -7.75
CA GLY A 133 -8.68 -16.05 -8.93
C GLY A 133 -7.24 -15.53 -9.01
N LEU A 134 -6.83 -15.10 -10.22
CA LEU A 134 -5.62 -14.29 -10.43
C LEU A 134 -5.58 -13.12 -9.46
N THR A 135 -4.40 -12.72 -8.98
CA THR A 135 -4.25 -11.52 -8.13
C THR A 135 -4.52 -10.25 -8.92
N VAL A 136 -5.78 -9.86 -8.98
CA VAL A 136 -6.26 -8.60 -9.54
C VAL A 136 -6.63 -7.70 -8.38
N GLU A 137 -6.19 -6.45 -8.41
CA GLU A 137 -6.63 -5.47 -7.42
C GLU A 137 -8.12 -5.20 -7.56
N ASN A 138 -8.84 -5.41 -6.47
CA ASN A 138 -10.24 -5.07 -6.36
C ASN A 138 -10.47 -4.37 -5.03
N GLU A 139 -10.59 -3.05 -5.08
CA GLU A 139 -10.82 -2.22 -3.90
C GLU A 139 -12.18 -2.51 -3.24
N GLU A 140 -13.17 -3.05 -3.97
CA GLU A 140 -14.50 -3.33 -3.41
C GLU A 140 -14.52 -4.52 -2.44
N GLU A 141 -13.51 -5.40 -2.49
CA GLU A 141 -13.37 -6.58 -1.60
C GLU A 141 -13.37 -6.19 -0.12
N THR A 142 -12.94 -4.98 0.23
CA THR A 142 -12.83 -4.54 1.62
C THR A 142 -13.90 -3.54 2.04
N LYS A 143 -14.74 -3.09 1.10
CA LYS A 143 -15.74 -2.03 1.28
C LYS A 143 -17.15 -2.56 1.55
N SER A 144 -17.50 -3.75 1.04
CA SER A 144 -18.89 -4.23 1.12
C SER A 144 -19.17 -4.90 2.47
N GLY A 145 -20.08 -4.33 3.26
CA GLY A 145 -20.55 -4.93 4.51
C GLY A 145 -21.34 -6.24 4.35
N LYS A 146 -21.65 -6.65 3.10
CA LYS A 146 -22.29 -7.94 2.79
C LYS A 146 -21.31 -9.10 2.61
N PHE A 147 -20.05 -8.81 2.31
CA PHE A 147 -19.03 -9.81 1.99
C PHE A 147 -17.69 -9.50 2.65
N TYR A 148 -17.71 -9.08 3.92
CA TYR A 148 -16.46 -8.79 4.62
C TYR A 148 -15.76 -10.08 5.02
N ASP A 149 -14.50 -10.20 4.59
CA ASP A 149 -13.58 -11.23 5.05
C ASP A 149 -12.42 -10.54 5.80
N PRO A 150 -12.27 -10.79 7.12
CA PRO A 150 -11.20 -10.18 7.92
C PRO A 150 -9.81 -10.52 7.38
N VAL A 151 -9.63 -11.68 6.76
CA VAL A 151 -8.35 -12.11 6.18
C VAL A 151 -7.97 -11.27 4.96
N LYS A 152 -8.97 -10.82 4.19
CA LYS A 152 -8.78 -10.01 2.98
C LYS A 152 -8.77 -8.51 3.27
N ARG A 153 -9.09 -8.09 4.51
CA ARG A 153 -9.10 -6.68 4.92
C ARG A 153 -7.75 -6.02 4.60
N ARG A 154 -7.84 -4.91 3.87
CA ARG A 154 -6.73 -4.00 3.56
C ARG A 154 -7.31 -2.64 3.20
N HIS A 155 -6.58 -1.60 3.58
CA HIS A 155 -6.82 -0.22 3.15
C HIS A 155 -5.61 0.26 2.36
N HIS A 156 -5.79 1.29 1.55
CA HIS A 156 -4.68 1.89 0.83
C HIS A 156 -4.17 3.14 1.56
N LEU A 157 -2.87 3.35 1.53
CA LEU A 157 -2.24 4.55 2.08
C LEU A 157 -1.06 4.98 1.22
N VAL A 158 -1.08 6.22 0.74
CA VAL A 158 0.02 6.76 -0.06
C VAL A 158 1.16 7.16 0.85
N VAL A 159 2.36 6.64 0.58
CA VAL A 159 3.57 6.96 1.34
C VAL A 159 4.61 7.57 0.40
N LEU A 160 5.02 8.80 0.71
CA LEU A 160 6.05 9.54 -0.04
C LEU A 160 7.23 9.89 0.88
N PRO A 161 8.49 9.63 0.48
CA PRO A 161 9.66 10.02 1.25
C PRO A 161 9.99 11.51 1.03
N LYS A 162 10.27 12.22 2.13
CA LYS A 162 10.76 13.62 2.10
C LYS A 162 12.27 13.72 2.01
N THR A 163 12.97 12.70 2.48
CA THR A 163 14.43 12.65 2.61
C THR A 163 14.97 11.32 2.11
N SER A 164 16.30 11.23 1.92
CA SER A 164 16.98 9.96 1.63
C SER A 164 16.76 8.91 2.73
N VAL A 165 16.72 9.34 4.01
CA VAL A 165 16.36 8.48 5.14
C VAL A 165 14.92 7.97 4.99
N GLY A 166 14.00 8.84 4.59
CA GLY A 166 12.61 8.46 4.30
C GLY A 166 12.52 7.43 3.17
N LEU A 167 13.29 7.61 2.10
CA LEU A 167 13.32 6.65 0.99
C LEU A 167 13.85 5.28 1.43
N GLN A 168 14.93 5.27 2.22
CA GLN A 168 15.46 4.03 2.80
C GLN A 168 14.40 3.35 3.66
N ARG A 169 13.73 4.09 4.54
CA ARG A 169 12.67 3.55 5.41
C ARG A 169 11.48 3.03 4.61
N LEU A 170 11.09 3.71 3.53
CA LEU A 170 10.04 3.24 2.63
C LEU A 170 10.41 1.90 1.97
N PHE A 171 11.65 1.73 1.48
CA PHE A 171 12.10 0.43 0.97
C PHE A 171 12.07 -0.67 2.04
N HIS A 172 12.44 -0.34 3.28
CA HIS A 172 12.34 -1.29 4.39
C HIS A 172 10.89 -1.64 4.69
N LEU A 173 9.98 -0.65 4.67
CA LEU A 173 8.56 -0.84 4.92
C LEU A 173 7.92 -1.75 3.86
N VAL A 174 8.23 -1.52 2.57
CA VAL A 174 7.83 -2.42 1.47
C VAL A 174 8.37 -3.84 1.72
N SER A 175 9.66 -3.97 2.04
CA SER A 175 10.28 -5.27 2.29
C SER A 175 9.64 -6.01 3.46
N ARG A 176 9.29 -5.29 4.53
CA ARG A 176 8.61 -5.86 5.69
C ARG A 176 7.18 -6.28 5.34
N GLY A 177 6.46 -5.52 4.52
CA GLY A 177 5.13 -5.92 4.06
C GLY A 177 5.12 -7.27 3.35
N TYR A 178 6.14 -7.55 2.54
CA TYR A 178 6.33 -8.86 1.89
C TYR A 178 6.75 -9.98 2.86
N LYS A 179 7.44 -9.66 3.96
CA LYS A 179 7.96 -10.67 4.91
C LYS A 179 6.98 -10.99 6.04
N GLU A 180 6.29 -9.98 6.55
CA GLU A 180 5.51 -10.02 7.78
C GLU A 180 4.00 -10.02 7.51
N GLY A 181 3.54 -9.38 6.42
CA GLY A 181 2.11 -9.19 6.15
C GLY A 181 1.64 -9.72 4.79
N PHE A 182 2.40 -10.62 4.16
CA PHE A 182 2.06 -11.13 2.83
C PHE A 182 1.05 -12.27 2.88
N TYR A 183 -0.03 -12.12 2.10
CA TYR A 183 -0.98 -13.19 1.76
C TYR A 183 -1.16 -13.20 0.25
N ARG A 184 -2.06 -12.35 -0.25
CA ARG A 184 -2.18 -11.96 -1.65
C ARG A 184 -1.48 -10.63 -1.92
N PHE A 185 -1.46 -9.76 -0.90
CA PHE A 185 -0.90 -8.41 -0.94
C PHE A 185 0.04 -8.17 0.26
N PRO A 186 1.16 -7.44 0.08
CA PRO A 186 2.14 -7.16 1.14
C PRO A 186 1.62 -6.08 2.10
N ARG A 187 0.94 -6.46 3.18
CA ARG A 187 0.38 -5.50 4.14
C ARG A 187 1.41 -5.04 5.16
N VAL A 188 1.26 -3.80 5.57
CA VAL A 188 1.94 -3.23 6.75
C VAL A 188 0.91 -2.79 7.76
N ASP A 189 1.33 -2.52 9.01
CA ASP A 189 0.45 -1.95 10.03
C ASP A 189 0.82 -0.53 10.45
N TYR A 190 -0.03 0.04 11.29
CA TYR A 190 0.17 1.39 11.82
C TYR A 190 1.42 1.51 12.70
N ASN A 191 1.86 0.45 13.40
CA ASN A 191 3.10 0.50 14.18
C ASN A 191 4.30 0.64 13.25
N MET A 192 4.37 -0.18 12.21
CA MET A 192 5.42 -0.12 11.18
C MET A 192 5.46 1.25 10.49
N ILE A 193 4.29 1.83 10.18
CA ILE A 193 4.20 3.16 9.57
C ILE A 193 4.69 4.25 10.55
N ARG A 194 4.33 4.17 11.84
CA ARG A 194 4.79 5.13 12.86
C ARG A 194 6.31 5.09 13.04
N GLU A 195 6.90 3.91 13.07
CA GLU A 195 8.36 3.73 13.10
C GLU A 195 9.02 4.39 11.87
N ALA A 196 8.48 4.13 10.67
CA ALA A 196 8.99 4.73 9.44
C ALA A 196 8.81 6.27 9.44
N ALA A 197 7.73 6.78 10.04
CA ALA A 197 7.41 8.20 10.10
C ALA A 197 8.20 9.00 11.14
N GLU A 198 8.86 8.33 12.09
CA GLU A 198 9.63 8.98 13.15
C GLU A 198 10.61 10.03 12.59
N GLY A 199 10.71 11.20 13.20
CA GLY A 199 11.57 12.28 12.69
C GLY A 199 11.06 12.96 11.41
N GLY A 200 9.84 12.66 10.96
CA GLY A 200 9.16 13.42 9.89
C GLY A 200 9.77 13.20 8.50
N HIS A 201 10.28 12.00 8.24
CA HIS A 201 10.97 11.63 7.01
C HIS A 201 10.06 11.16 5.87
N ILE A 202 8.79 10.81 6.16
CA ILE A 202 7.78 10.44 5.14
C ILE A 202 6.54 11.34 5.26
N ILE A 203 5.77 11.40 4.18
CA ILE A 203 4.45 12.01 4.08
C ILE A 203 3.47 10.88 3.86
N LEU A 204 2.34 10.96 4.56
CA LEU A 204 1.19 10.08 4.35
C LEU A 204 0.06 10.90 3.73
N SER A 205 -0.66 10.29 2.80
CA SER A 205 -1.93 10.83 2.30
C SER A 205 -2.96 9.71 2.29
N THR A 206 -4.22 10.07 2.52
CA THR A 206 -5.34 9.18 2.20
C THR A 206 -5.23 8.76 0.74
N ALA A 207 -5.50 7.49 0.47
CA ALA A 207 -5.45 6.96 -0.88
C ALA A 207 -6.85 6.94 -1.51
N CYS A 208 -7.10 5.98 -2.40
CA CYS A 208 -8.38 5.72 -3.02
C CYS A 208 -9.48 5.43 -1.98
N LEU A 209 -10.73 5.55 -2.44
CA LEU A 209 -11.94 5.23 -1.64
C LEU A 209 -11.96 3.78 -1.19
#